data_AF-A0A034VHG3-F1
#
_entry.id   AF-A0A034VHG3-F1
#
_cell.length_a   1.000
_cell.length_b   1.000
_cell.length_c   1.000
_cell.angle_alpha   90.00
_cell.angle_beta   90.00
_cell.angle_gamma   90.00
#
_symmetry.space_group_name_H-M   'P 1'
#
loop_
_entity.id
_entity.type
_entity.pdbx_description
1 polymer ?
#
loop_
_entity_poly.entity_id
_entity_poly.type
_entity_poly.pdbx_seq_one_letter_code
_entity_poly.pdbx_strand_id
1 'polypeptide(L)'
;MFMRIQEPAIKTWKRITNLVNTLWNRLYLPASPFLALTYPSSQIIASEMPRTRRRHHSNDRSSGGHRDKRRRVDSEEASPLPNDASSPPRARYTRSDAKKRHHESDVSSRVSKDSSFDRSSRRRKERSKRSHRKSPTSGRRVHKYRYRDETSNSSSRRRHRDRAKVVDDRETGRNNRRSPSKTAKPVIQDDADGHLIYHNGDILLHRYKIMATLGEGTFGRVVKVKDMERDFCMALKIIKNVEKYREAAKLEINALEKIAQKDPHCEHLCVKMIDWFDYHGHMCIVFEMLGLSVFDFLRENNYEPYPLEQVRHMAYQLCYSVKFLHDNRLTHTDLKPENILFVDSEYTTHYNHKINREVRRVKNTDVRLIDFGSATFDHEHHSTIVSTRHYRAPEVILELGWSQPCDVWSIGCILFELYLGITLFQTHDNREHLAMMERILGQIPYRMARKTKTKYFYHGKLDWDEKSSAGRYVRDHCKPLFRYQMSDTEDHCELFDLIKKMLEYEPSQRVTLGDALRHPFFDKLPPHQRVGEIGNIKQAISSGSSSSRERSHSLSR
;
A
#
# COMPACT_ATOMS: atom_id res chain seq x y z
N MET A 1 -5.57 43.80 16.48
CA MET A 1 -5.96 42.95 17.63
C MET A 1 -6.68 41.70 17.14
N PHE A 2 -5.94 40.78 16.50
CA PHE A 2 -6.47 39.50 16.00
C PHE A 2 -5.35 38.46 16.08
N MET A 3 -5.41 37.61 17.11
CA MET A 3 -4.54 36.43 17.23
C MET A 3 -5.17 35.46 18.24
N ARG A 4 -4.90 34.15 18.07
CA ARG A 4 -5.43 33.03 18.86
C ARG A 4 -6.94 32.79 18.71
N ILE A 5 -7.29 31.76 17.95
CA ILE A 5 -7.83 30.47 18.44
C ILE A 5 -7.77 29.49 17.25
N GLN A 6 -6.67 28.72 17.16
CA GLN A 6 -6.60 27.55 16.25
C GLN A 6 -5.54 26.49 16.62
N GLU A 7 -4.86 26.63 17.77
CA GLU A 7 -3.92 25.61 18.26
C GLU A 7 -4.52 24.30 18.82
N PRO A 8 -5.73 24.26 19.44
CA PRO A 8 -6.18 23.05 20.12
C PRO A 8 -6.32 21.84 19.20
N ALA A 9 -7.02 21.98 18.06
CA ALA A 9 -7.37 20.86 17.18
C ALA A 9 -6.15 20.09 16.66
N ILE A 10 -5.10 20.79 16.23
CA ILE A 10 -3.87 20.16 15.70
C ILE A 10 -3.06 19.48 16.82
N LYS A 11 -3.05 20.05 18.03
CA LYS A 11 -2.42 19.42 19.21
C LYS A 11 -3.22 18.21 19.70
N THR A 12 -4.54 18.21 19.58
CA THR A 12 -5.40 17.05 19.86
C THR A 12 -5.22 15.95 18.81
N TRP A 13 -5.20 16.27 17.51
CA TRP A 13 -4.97 15.27 16.45
C TRP A 13 -3.61 14.59 16.58
N LYS A 14 -2.52 15.37 16.77
CA LYS A 14 -1.20 14.78 17.05
C LYS A 14 -1.15 13.98 18.34
N ARG A 15 -1.94 14.31 19.36
CA ARG A 15 -2.09 13.50 20.57
C ARG A 15 -2.87 12.22 20.31
N ILE A 16 -3.90 12.22 19.47
CA ILE A 16 -4.68 11.02 19.13
C ILE A 16 -3.83 10.07 18.27
N THR A 17 -3.15 10.54 17.21
CA THR A 17 -2.25 9.69 16.43
C THR A 17 -1.10 9.13 17.27
N ASN A 18 -0.54 9.93 18.18
CA ASN A 18 0.48 9.44 19.10
C ASN A 18 -0.09 8.47 20.15
N LEU A 19 -1.32 8.66 20.63
CA LEU A 19 -1.96 7.76 21.59
C LEU A 19 -2.30 6.42 20.94
N VAL A 20 -2.85 6.43 19.72
CA VAL A 20 -3.10 5.22 18.91
C VAL A 20 -1.79 4.49 18.64
N ASN A 21 -0.74 5.17 18.17
CA ASN A 21 0.57 4.54 17.95
C ASN A 21 1.24 4.06 19.25
N THR A 22 1.03 4.75 20.38
CA THR A 22 1.56 4.33 21.70
C THR A 22 0.78 3.14 22.28
N LEU A 23 -0.52 3.03 21.99
CA LEU A 23 -1.33 1.85 22.34
C LEU A 23 -0.98 0.66 21.45
N TRP A 24 -0.82 0.88 20.14
CA TRP A 24 -0.33 -0.13 19.18
C TRP A 24 1.03 -0.69 19.62
N ASN A 25 2.00 0.19 19.91
CA ASN A 25 3.34 -0.18 20.39
C ASN A 25 3.38 -0.69 21.84
N ARG A 26 2.28 -0.59 22.62
CA ARG A 26 2.16 -1.19 23.97
C ARG A 26 1.42 -2.52 23.99
N LEU A 27 0.57 -2.79 22.99
CA LEU A 27 -0.21 -4.03 22.89
C LEU A 27 0.47 -5.06 21.98
N TYR A 28 1.29 -4.63 21.01
CA TYR A 28 2.01 -5.50 20.08
C TYR A 28 3.51 -5.20 20.03
N LEU A 29 4.22 -5.66 21.06
CA LEU A 29 5.67 -5.88 21.03
C LEU A 29 5.96 -7.37 21.26
N PRO A 30 6.33 -8.15 20.23
CA PRO A 30 7.02 -9.40 20.47
C PRO A 30 8.42 -9.08 21.00
N ALA A 31 8.77 -9.58 22.18
CA ALA A 31 10.14 -9.50 22.68
C ALA A 31 11.05 -10.37 21.78
N SER A 32 12.07 -9.76 21.15
CA SER A 32 12.96 -10.46 20.23
C SER A 32 13.77 -11.55 20.96
N PRO A 33 13.65 -12.84 20.59
CA PRO A 33 14.19 -13.95 21.38
C PRO A 33 15.64 -14.32 20.99
N PHE A 34 16.55 -13.35 20.88
CA PHE A 34 17.97 -13.63 20.60
C PHE A 34 18.95 -12.72 21.37
N LEU A 35 19.26 -13.09 22.61
CA LEU A 35 20.58 -12.87 23.24
C LEU A 35 20.72 -13.66 24.57
N ALA A 36 21.21 -14.90 24.48
CA ALA A 36 21.56 -15.71 25.65
C ALA A 36 22.65 -16.76 25.33
N LEU A 37 23.93 -16.36 25.38
CA LEU A 37 25.06 -17.28 25.38
C LEU A 37 25.54 -17.54 26.82
N THR A 38 25.15 -18.67 27.40
CA THR A 38 25.77 -19.21 28.63
C THR A 38 25.78 -20.73 28.60
N TYR A 39 26.91 -21.33 28.95
CA TYR A 39 27.09 -22.78 29.07
C TYR A 39 26.37 -23.37 30.31
N PRO A 40 26.12 -24.69 30.36
CA PRO A 40 25.20 -25.28 31.34
C PRO A 40 25.80 -25.41 32.75
N SER A 41 24.93 -25.53 33.74
CA SER A 41 25.24 -26.08 35.06
C SER A 41 24.00 -26.78 35.63
N SER A 42 24.23 -27.90 36.30
CA SER A 42 23.20 -28.91 36.61
C SER A 42 22.23 -28.49 37.72
N GLN A 43 21.04 -29.09 37.69
CA GLN A 43 20.07 -28.99 38.80
C GLN A 43 20.64 -29.58 40.10
N ILE A 44 20.33 -28.95 41.22
CA ILE A 44 20.45 -29.54 42.56
C ILE A 44 19.06 -29.52 43.19
N ILE A 45 18.52 -30.72 43.48
CA ILE A 45 17.41 -30.91 44.41
C ILE A 45 18.03 -31.35 45.73
N ALA A 46 17.54 -30.82 46.85
CA ALA A 46 18.11 -31.08 48.16
C ALA A 46 17.40 -32.24 48.87
N SER A 47 18.15 -33.31 49.20
CA SER A 47 17.73 -34.35 50.14
C SER A 47 18.94 -35.02 50.80
N GLU A 48 18.97 -34.94 52.14
CA GLU A 48 19.70 -35.80 53.08
C GLU A 48 21.25 -35.78 53.16
N MET A 49 21.72 -36.05 54.38
CA MET A 49 23.12 -36.23 54.80
C MET A 49 23.40 -37.73 54.99
N PRO A 50 24.63 -38.27 54.83
CA PRO A 50 25.70 -37.98 55.79
C PRO A 50 27.20 -38.08 55.36
N ARG A 51 28.05 -37.43 56.17
CA ARG A 51 29.45 -37.78 56.58
C ARG A 51 30.27 -38.71 55.65
N THR A 52 31.49 -38.35 55.22
CA THR A 52 32.73 -38.46 56.05
C THR A 52 34.02 -38.06 55.30
N ARG A 53 35.10 -37.76 56.07
CA ARG A 53 36.57 -37.82 55.75
C ARG A 53 37.12 -37.03 54.54
N ARG A 54 38.01 -36.03 54.71
CA ARG A 54 39.44 -36.00 55.18
C ARG A 54 40.51 -36.41 54.14
N ARG A 55 41.20 -35.41 53.56
CA ARG A 55 42.68 -35.15 53.50
C ARG A 55 42.91 -33.92 52.57
N HIS A 56 43.73 -32.91 52.89
CA HIS A 56 45.21 -32.85 52.93
C HIS A 56 45.84 -33.23 51.57
N HIS A 57 46.74 -32.48 50.92
CA HIS A 57 47.63 -31.32 51.22
C HIS A 57 47.90 -30.55 49.89
N SER A 58 48.62 -29.43 49.71
CA SER A 58 49.19 -28.32 50.53
C SER A 58 49.73 -27.21 49.58
N ASN A 59 50.05 -26.02 50.12
CA ASN A 59 51.21 -25.11 49.86
C ASN A 59 52.03 -25.21 48.52
N ASP A 60 52.55 -24.14 47.90
CA ASP A 60 52.57 -22.70 48.28
C ASP A 60 52.94 -21.72 47.11
N ARG A 61 52.98 -20.44 47.48
CA ARG A 61 53.78 -19.26 46.99
C ARG A 61 55.14 -19.56 46.30
N SER A 62 55.77 -18.67 45.50
CA SER A 62 55.39 -17.35 44.90
C SER A 62 56.48 -16.75 43.96
N SER A 63 56.11 -15.70 43.21
CA SER A 63 56.90 -14.46 42.91
C SER A 63 58.25 -14.44 42.13
N GLY A 64 58.29 -13.67 41.03
CA GLY A 64 59.50 -12.98 40.47
C GLY A 64 60.37 -13.77 39.48
N GLY A 65 61.18 -13.15 38.59
CA GLY A 65 61.27 -11.74 38.18
C GLY A 65 62.53 -11.38 37.35
N HIS A 66 62.39 -10.47 36.36
CA HIS A 66 63.44 -9.70 35.63
C HIS A 66 64.26 -10.31 34.45
N ARG A 67 65.00 -9.38 33.79
CA ARG A 67 65.73 -9.41 32.48
C ARG A 67 67.19 -9.96 32.65
N ASP A 68 68.11 -10.07 31.67
CA ASP A 68 68.33 -9.31 30.41
C ASP A 68 69.37 -9.96 29.43
N LYS A 69 69.23 -9.67 28.12
CA LYS A 69 70.27 -9.51 27.02
C LYS A 69 71.40 -10.52 26.64
N ARG A 70 71.53 -10.67 25.30
CA ARG A 70 72.74 -10.71 24.40
C ARG A 70 73.58 -12.01 24.18
N ARG A 71 73.66 -12.48 22.92
CA ARG A 71 74.84 -12.32 22.00
C ARG A 71 74.55 -12.77 20.52
N ARG A 72 75.50 -12.50 19.61
CA ARG A 72 75.61 -12.87 18.16
C ARG A 72 76.95 -13.61 17.91
N VAL A 73 77.07 -14.37 16.80
CA VAL A 73 78.20 -14.39 15.82
C VAL A 73 77.62 -14.82 14.44
N ASP A 74 78.31 -14.53 13.32
CA ASP A 74 77.83 -14.56 11.92
C ASP A 74 78.81 -15.30 10.95
N SER A 75 78.35 -15.67 9.72
CA SER A 75 79.10 -15.89 8.44
C SER A 75 78.13 -16.47 7.36
N GLU A 76 77.88 -15.97 6.12
CA GLU A 76 78.70 -15.49 4.96
C GLU A 76 79.22 -16.65 4.06
N GLU A 77 79.25 -16.64 2.70
CA GLU A 77 79.16 -15.63 1.60
C GLU A 77 78.24 -16.17 0.42
N ALA A 78 78.15 -15.85 -0.90
CA ALA A 78 78.81 -14.99 -1.95
C ALA A 78 77.85 -14.70 -3.17
N SER A 79 78.33 -14.42 -4.40
CA SER A 79 77.59 -14.24 -5.71
C SER A 79 78.50 -14.57 -6.95
N PRO A 80 78.17 -14.43 -8.29
CA PRO A 80 77.77 -13.20 -9.04
C PRO A 80 76.88 -13.38 -10.35
N LEU A 81 76.79 -12.34 -11.21
CA LEU A 81 76.07 -12.23 -12.53
C LEU A 81 77.05 -11.91 -13.70
N PRO A 82 76.66 -11.83 -15.01
CA PRO A 82 76.25 -10.54 -15.65
C PRO A 82 75.35 -10.54 -16.94
N ASN A 83 74.76 -9.37 -17.26
CA ASN A 83 74.32 -8.80 -18.58
C ASN A 83 73.25 -9.52 -19.47
N ASP A 84 72.52 -8.90 -20.43
CA ASP A 84 72.42 -7.55 -21.05
C ASP A 84 70.90 -7.14 -21.16
N ALA A 85 70.39 -5.90 -21.03
CA ALA A 85 70.60 -4.61 -21.73
C ALA A 85 69.67 -4.34 -22.95
N SER A 86 68.62 -3.50 -22.78
CA SER A 86 68.22 -2.40 -23.73
C SER A 86 66.90 -1.64 -23.39
N SER A 87 66.87 -0.37 -23.79
CA SER A 87 65.81 0.68 -23.77
C SER A 87 66.42 1.91 -24.51
N PRO A 88 65.75 3.03 -24.92
CA PRO A 88 64.55 3.72 -24.38
C PRO A 88 63.65 4.26 -25.56
N PRO A 89 63.05 5.49 -25.64
CA PRO A 89 62.73 6.58 -24.66
C PRO A 89 61.30 7.19 -24.73
N ARG A 90 61.07 8.27 -23.95
CA ARG A 90 59.86 9.14 -23.94
C ARG A 90 60.14 10.57 -24.45
N ALA A 91 59.16 11.16 -25.15
CA ALA A 91 58.87 12.62 -25.26
C ALA A 91 57.36 12.81 -25.61
N ARG A 92 56.57 13.84 -25.25
CA ARG A 92 56.67 15.13 -24.52
C ARG A 92 56.80 16.41 -25.37
N TYR A 93 55.87 17.37 -25.13
CA TYR A 93 55.63 18.65 -25.85
C TYR A 93 55.11 18.50 -27.30
N THR A 94 54.37 19.43 -27.92
CA THR A 94 54.03 20.85 -27.57
C THR A 94 52.56 21.19 -27.94
N ARG A 95 52.14 22.45 -27.76
CA ARG A 95 50.78 23.00 -28.00
C ARG A 95 50.84 24.16 -28.99
N SER A 96 50.01 24.19 -30.04
CA SER A 96 49.78 25.38 -30.91
C SER A 96 48.58 25.21 -31.85
N ASP A 97 47.99 26.32 -32.27
CA ASP A 97 46.77 26.45 -33.09
C ASP A 97 46.99 26.37 -34.62
N ALA A 98 45.94 26.08 -35.42
CA ALA A 98 45.32 27.07 -36.34
C ALA A 98 44.39 26.51 -37.46
N LYS A 99 43.20 27.14 -37.59
CA LYS A 99 42.48 27.58 -38.82
C LYS A 99 42.16 26.64 -40.01
N LYS A 100 40.84 26.48 -40.23
CA LYS A 100 40.05 26.68 -41.48
C LYS A 100 40.46 26.00 -42.82
N ARG A 101 39.50 25.23 -43.39
CA ARG A 101 38.91 25.33 -44.77
C ARG A 101 38.02 24.08 -45.05
N HIS A 102 37.09 24.02 -46.01
CA HIS A 102 36.07 24.96 -46.54
C HIS A 102 35.17 24.14 -47.51
N HIS A 103 33.84 24.18 -47.35
CA HIS A 103 32.78 23.82 -48.33
C HIS A 103 31.42 24.04 -47.60
N GLU A 104 30.38 24.75 -48.04
CA GLU A 104 29.93 25.26 -49.36
C GLU A 104 29.54 24.16 -50.37
N SER A 105 28.40 24.20 -51.08
CA SER A 105 27.27 25.19 -51.10
C SER A 105 26.13 24.68 -52.02
N ASP A 106 24.85 25.08 -51.95
CA ASP A 106 23.95 25.63 -50.90
C ASP A 106 22.51 25.74 -51.52
N VAL A 107 21.53 26.41 -50.88
CA VAL A 107 20.30 27.00 -51.48
C VAL A 107 19.19 25.99 -51.92
N SER A 108 17.87 26.26 -51.88
CA SER A 108 17.05 27.50 -51.75
C SER A 108 15.86 27.31 -50.78
N SER A 109 15.39 28.30 -50.01
CA SER A 109 14.44 29.40 -50.37
C SER A 109 12.99 28.93 -50.68
N ARG A 110 11.90 29.63 -50.32
CA ARG A 110 11.67 31.09 -50.18
C ARG A 110 10.86 31.50 -48.93
N VAL A 111 10.78 32.82 -48.72
CA VAL A 111 9.95 33.54 -47.72
C VAL A 111 9.07 34.56 -48.45
N SER A 112 7.90 34.89 -47.90
CA SER A 112 7.20 36.17 -48.12
C SER A 112 6.64 36.72 -46.80
N LYS A 113 6.48 38.05 -46.70
CA LYS A 113 5.93 38.78 -45.55
C LYS A 113 5.04 39.93 -46.04
N ASP A 114 4.02 40.26 -45.25
CA ASP A 114 3.60 41.63 -44.90
C ASP A 114 3.03 41.55 -43.45
N SER A 115 3.24 42.47 -42.49
CA SER A 115 3.10 43.95 -42.43
C SER A 115 1.62 44.40 -42.31
N SER A 116 1.25 45.43 -41.53
CA SER A 116 1.96 46.21 -40.47
C SER A 116 0.95 47.02 -39.60
N PHE A 117 1.44 47.68 -38.53
CA PHE A 117 0.69 48.59 -37.60
C PHE A 117 -0.39 47.94 -36.69
N ASP A 118 -0.79 48.50 -35.54
CA ASP A 118 -0.41 49.76 -34.87
C ASP A 118 -0.21 49.61 -33.32
N ARG A 119 0.33 50.63 -32.65
CA ARG A 119 0.40 50.79 -31.18
C ARG A 119 -0.42 52.02 -30.72
N SER A 120 -1.30 51.86 -29.71
CA SER A 120 -1.05 52.38 -28.33
C SER A 120 -2.30 52.69 -27.46
N SER A 121 -2.04 52.69 -26.14
CA SER A 121 -2.53 53.68 -25.16
C SER A 121 -3.68 53.35 -24.16
N ARG A 122 -3.42 53.79 -22.91
CA ARG A 122 -4.33 54.36 -21.89
C ARG A 122 -5.32 53.49 -21.06
N ARG A 123 -4.89 53.32 -19.80
CA ARG A 123 -5.67 53.19 -18.53
C ARG A 123 -7.01 54.00 -18.49
N ARG A 124 -8.12 53.37 -18.02
CA ARG A 124 -8.99 53.78 -16.85
C ARG A 124 -10.22 52.84 -16.72
N LYS A 125 -10.78 52.57 -15.52
CA LYS A 125 -11.96 53.20 -14.83
C LYS A 125 -13.17 53.47 -15.77
N GLU A 126 -14.45 53.25 -15.42
CA GLU A 126 -15.08 52.84 -14.14
C GLU A 126 -16.54 52.31 -14.29
N ARG A 127 -16.90 51.27 -13.50
CA ARG A 127 -18.08 51.17 -12.59
C ARG A 127 -19.41 51.92 -12.90
N SER A 128 -20.48 51.19 -13.20
CA SER A 128 -21.91 51.65 -13.15
C SER A 128 -22.87 50.44 -13.30
N LYS A 129 -24.12 50.31 -12.79
CA LYS A 129 -24.98 50.86 -11.69
C LYS A 129 -26.09 49.78 -11.50
N ARG A 130 -26.45 49.29 -10.30
CA ARG A 130 -27.18 49.91 -9.17
C ARG A 130 -28.70 50.13 -9.42
N SER A 131 -29.53 49.34 -8.73
CA SER A 131 -30.93 49.67 -8.40
C SER A 131 -31.21 49.39 -6.91
N HIS A 132 -32.07 50.21 -6.29
CA HIS A 132 -32.66 49.99 -4.95
C HIS A 132 -34.12 49.51 -5.15
N ARG A 133 -35.03 49.28 -4.20
CA ARG A 133 -35.32 49.80 -2.82
C ARG A 133 -36.47 48.88 -2.29
N LYS A 134 -36.73 48.61 -1.01
CA LYS A 134 -37.09 49.49 0.13
C LYS A 134 -37.07 48.67 1.45
N SER A 135 -37.11 49.36 2.59
CA SER A 135 -37.54 48.82 3.89
C SER A 135 -38.89 49.45 4.30
N PRO A 136 -39.51 48.98 5.40
CA PRO A 136 -39.94 49.95 6.41
C PRO A 136 -39.61 49.59 7.87
N THR A 137 -39.65 50.65 8.68
CA THR A 137 -39.57 50.81 10.14
C THR A 137 -40.88 50.42 10.87
N SER A 138 -41.01 50.34 12.20
CA SER A 138 -40.09 50.13 13.35
C SER A 138 -40.90 50.12 14.67
N GLY A 139 -40.46 49.39 15.70
CA GLY A 139 -40.92 49.58 17.10
C GLY A 139 -41.06 48.26 17.89
N ARG A 140 -40.87 48.14 19.22
CA ARG A 140 -39.96 48.71 20.27
C ARG A 140 -40.70 48.55 21.62
N ARG A 141 -40.03 48.01 22.65
CA ARG A 141 -40.47 47.75 24.07
C ARG A 141 -41.00 46.34 24.38
N VAL A 142 -40.90 45.78 25.60
CA VAL A 142 -39.80 45.78 26.62
C VAL A 142 -40.06 44.74 27.76
N HIS A 143 -38.99 44.08 28.25
CA HIS A 143 -38.79 43.41 29.57
C HIS A 143 -39.74 42.35 30.24
N LYS A 144 -39.05 41.33 30.81
CA LYS A 144 -39.12 40.79 32.21
C LYS A 144 -39.98 39.57 32.62
N TYR A 145 -39.26 38.47 32.91
CA TYR A 145 -39.19 37.67 34.17
C TYR A 145 -40.43 37.07 34.89
N ARG A 146 -40.23 35.82 35.35
CA ARG A 146 -40.76 35.10 36.55
C ARG A 146 -42.11 34.34 36.50
N TYR A 147 -42.05 33.13 37.11
CA TYR A 147 -43.03 32.47 37.99
C TYR A 147 -44.26 33.33 38.39
N ARG A 148 -45.50 32.81 38.46
CA ARG A 148 -45.95 31.80 39.46
C ARG A 148 -47.42 31.31 39.24
N ASP A 149 -47.74 30.14 39.81
CA ASP A 149 -49.03 29.49 40.21
C ASP A 149 -50.43 30.10 39.90
N GLU A 150 -51.36 29.18 39.56
CA GLU A 150 -52.78 29.05 40.01
C GLU A 150 -53.80 30.21 39.84
N THR A 151 -55.08 29.97 39.50
CA THR A 151 -56.05 29.28 40.38
C THR A 151 -57.39 28.91 39.72
N SER A 152 -57.93 27.73 40.08
CA SER A 152 -59.39 27.41 40.16
C SER A 152 -60.20 27.29 38.84
N ASN A 153 -61.39 26.66 38.78
CA ASN A 153 -62.21 26.01 39.82
C ASN A 153 -63.16 24.93 39.22
N SER A 154 -63.39 23.79 39.88
CA SER A 154 -64.70 23.07 39.87
C SER A 154 -64.78 21.82 40.78
N SER A 155 -65.94 21.67 41.44
CA SER A 155 -66.65 20.42 41.81
C SER A 155 -65.92 19.27 42.54
N SER A 156 -65.91 19.42 43.85
CA SER A 156 -65.65 18.47 44.94
C SER A 156 -66.54 17.21 45.03
N ARG A 157 -66.11 16.25 45.89
CA ARG A 157 -66.85 15.23 46.72
C ARG A 157 -66.50 13.76 46.37
N ARG A 158 -66.39 12.81 47.33
CA ARG A 158 -66.36 12.83 48.82
C ARG A 158 -65.59 11.58 49.33
N ARG A 159 -65.18 11.57 50.61
CA ARG A 159 -64.50 10.43 51.27
C ARG A 159 -65.48 9.42 51.85
N HIS A 160 -65.08 8.15 51.98
CA HIS A 160 -65.29 7.37 53.22
C HIS A 160 -64.21 6.28 53.41
N ARG A 161 -64.28 5.52 54.51
CA ARG A 161 -63.24 4.61 55.05
C ARG A 161 -63.85 3.23 55.37
N ASP A 162 -62.97 2.26 55.62
CA ASP A 162 -63.11 1.08 56.50
C ASP A 162 -63.30 -0.36 55.92
N ARG A 163 -62.29 -1.20 56.22
CA ARG A 163 -62.38 -2.49 56.95
C ARG A 163 -62.97 -3.78 56.30
N ALA A 164 -62.08 -4.51 55.62
CA ALA A 164 -61.69 -5.92 55.83
C ALA A 164 -62.73 -7.09 55.95
N LYS A 165 -62.57 -8.13 55.11
CA LYS A 165 -62.47 -9.59 55.43
C LYS A 165 -62.76 -10.50 54.20
N VAL A 166 -61.82 -11.41 53.91
CA VAL A 166 -61.97 -12.87 53.61
C VAL A 166 -63.31 -13.41 53.08
N VAL A 167 -63.27 -14.09 51.92
CA VAL A 167 -63.58 -15.54 51.72
C VAL A 167 -63.07 -16.00 50.34
N ASP A 168 -62.83 -17.30 50.20
CA ASP A 168 -62.30 -18.05 49.03
C ASP A 168 -63.40 -18.44 48.03
N ASP A 169 -63.09 -18.54 46.72
CA ASP A 169 -63.59 -19.61 45.83
C ASP A 169 -62.89 -19.64 44.44
N ARG A 170 -63.19 -20.67 43.63
CA ARG A 170 -62.29 -21.25 42.62
C ARG A 170 -62.65 -21.02 41.12
N GLU A 171 -61.60 -21.22 40.31
CA GLU A 171 -61.59 -21.98 39.03
C GLU A 171 -62.05 -21.41 37.65
N THR A 172 -61.48 -22.04 36.62
CA THR A 172 -61.83 -22.02 35.17
C THR A 172 -61.66 -20.72 34.36
N GLY A 173 -60.46 -20.56 33.79
CA GLY A 173 -60.12 -19.47 32.87
C GLY A 173 -60.62 -19.58 31.41
N ARG A 174 -60.15 -18.64 30.58
CA ARG A 174 -60.07 -18.79 29.11
C ARG A 174 -59.00 -17.89 28.49
N ASN A 175 -58.49 -18.30 27.33
CA ASN A 175 -57.41 -17.63 26.61
C ASN A 175 -57.79 -16.22 26.12
N ASN A 176 -56.87 -15.26 26.25
CA ASN A 176 -56.84 -14.09 25.37
C ASN A 176 -55.40 -13.56 25.16
N ARG A 177 -54.55 -14.35 24.51
CA ARG A 177 -53.22 -13.91 24.06
C ARG A 177 -53.38 -12.90 22.93
N ARG A 178 -53.40 -11.60 23.26
CA ARG A 178 -53.24 -10.53 22.28
C ARG A 178 -51.87 -10.68 21.59
N SER A 179 -51.88 -10.93 20.29
CA SER A 179 -50.66 -10.92 19.47
C SER A 179 -50.10 -9.49 19.36
N PRO A 180 -48.77 -9.30 19.43
CA PRO A 180 -48.16 -8.01 19.15
C PRO A 180 -48.49 -7.56 17.72
N SER A 181 -49.03 -6.35 17.58
CA SER A 181 -49.45 -5.82 16.29
C SER A 181 -48.26 -5.41 15.43
N LYS A 182 -48.25 -5.89 14.17
CA LYS A 182 -47.59 -5.31 12.98
C LYS A 182 -46.33 -4.47 13.27
N THR A 183 -45.16 -5.09 13.09
CA THR A 183 -43.86 -4.42 13.13
C THR A 183 -43.85 -3.14 12.30
N ALA A 184 -43.43 -2.03 12.93
CA ALA A 184 -43.01 -0.86 12.17
C ALA A 184 -41.82 -1.23 11.28
N LYS A 185 -41.71 -0.62 10.09
CA LYS A 185 -40.48 -0.74 9.29
C LYS A 185 -39.29 -0.25 10.14
N PRO A 186 -38.16 -0.95 10.17
CA PRO A 186 -36.99 -0.47 10.89
C PRO A 186 -36.58 0.90 10.35
N VAL A 187 -36.38 1.85 11.24
CA VAL A 187 -35.84 3.16 10.88
C VAL A 187 -34.37 2.95 10.56
N ILE A 188 -33.99 3.21 9.31
CA ILE A 188 -32.60 3.19 8.87
C ILE A 188 -31.87 4.34 9.57
N GLN A 189 -30.71 4.05 10.16
CA GLN A 189 -29.96 4.97 11.02
C GLN A 189 -28.46 4.86 10.73
N ASP A 190 -27.80 5.99 10.91
CA ASP A 190 -26.36 6.15 10.70
C ASP A 190 -25.69 6.32 12.07
N ASP A 191 -24.46 5.82 12.23
CA ASP A 191 -23.64 6.11 13.41
C ASP A 191 -23.03 7.53 13.36
N ALA A 192 -22.40 7.97 14.45
CA ALA A 192 -21.86 9.33 14.57
C ALA A 192 -20.73 9.64 13.56
N ASP A 193 -20.12 8.61 12.95
CA ASP A 193 -19.11 8.72 11.90
C ASP A 193 -19.70 8.45 10.50
N GLY A 194 -21.02 8.38 10.38
CA GLY A 194 -21.77 8.26 9.12
C GLY A 194 -21.75 6.88 8.48
N HIS A 195 -21.45 5.78 9.19
CA HIS A 195 -21.71 4.45 8.65
C HIS A 195 -23.18 4.05 8.85
N LEU A 196 -23.70 3.22 7.95
CA LEU A 196 -24.96 2.51 8.14
C LEU A 196 -24.89 1.62 9.38
N ILE A 197 -25.89 1.69 10.26
CA ILE A 197 -26.11 0.73 11.34
C ILE A 197 -26.89 -0.47 10.76
N TYR A 198 -26.33 -1.66 10.88
CA TYR A 198 -26.91 -2.92 10.40
C TYR A 198 -26.52 -4.10 11.31
N HIS A 199 -27.22 -5.22 11.16
CA HIS A 199 -27.02 -6.46 11.88
C HIS A 199 -26.95 -7.66 10.92
N ASN A 200 -26.33 -8.76 11.35
CA ASN A 200 -26.36 -10.01 10.60
C ASN A 200 -27.81 -10.52 10.49
N GLY A 201 -28.29 -10.71 9.26
CA GLY A 201 -29.66 -11.07 8.94
C GLY A 201 -30.49 -9.95 8.30
N ASP A 202 -30.06 -8.69 8.40
CA ASP A 202 -30.73 -7.55 7.76
C ASP A 202 -30.70 -7.66 6.23
N ILE A 203 -31.71 -7.09 5.55
CA ILE A 203 -31.91 -7.24 4.10
C ILE A 203 -31.99 -5.86 3.43
N LEU A 204 -30.97 -5.52 2.66
CA LEU A 204 -30.88 -4.28 1.89
C LEU A 204 -31.60 -4.44 0.54
N LEU A 205 -32.34 -3.40 0.12
CA LEU A 205 -33.18 -3.38 -1.09
C LEU A 205 -34.08 -4.61 -1.29
N HIS A 206 -34.52 -5.26 -0.21
CA HIS A 206 -35.28 -6.53 -0.24
C HIS A 206 -34.57 -7.70 -0.96
N ARG A 207 -33.27 -7.59 -1.28
CA ARG A 207 -32.50 -8.55 -2.09
C ARG A 207 -31.22 -9.02 -1.42
N TYR A 208 -30.45 -8.12 -0.81
CA TYR A 208 -29.11 -8.41 -0.28
C TYR A 208 -29.16 -8.65 1.23
N LYS A 209 -29.13 -9.92 1.64
CA LYS A 209 -29.15 -10.31 3.06
C LYS A 209 -27.73 -10.31 3.63
N ILE A 210 -27.45 -9.47 4.62
CA ILE A 210 -26.15 -9.41 5.32
C ILE A 210 -25.92 -10.69 6.11
N MET A 211 -24.74 -11.30 5.94
CA MET A 211 -24.31 -12.51 6.63
C MET A 211 -23.22 -12.23 7.68
N ALA A 212 -22.24 -11.40 7.34
CA ALA A 212 -21.12 -11.02 8.21
C ALA A 212 -20.42 -9.76 7.68
N THR A 213 -19.74 -9.00 8.55
CA THR A 213 -18.75 -8.00 8.13
C THR A 213 -17.45 -8.69 7.71
N LEU A 214 -16.89 -8.30 6.56
CA LEU A 214 -15.60 -8.76 6.04
C LEU A 214 -14.46 -7.80 6.38
N GLY A 215 -14.74 -6.49 6.45
CA GLY A 215 -13.77 -5.48 6.84
C GLY A 215 -14.40 -4.12 7.12
N GLU A 216 -13.65 -3.26 7.82
CA GLU A 216 -14.04 -1.88 8.12
C GLU A 216 -12.85 -0.95 7.89
N GLY A 217 -13.12 0.24 7.35
CA GLY A 217 -12.09 1.21 7.03
C GLY A 217 -12.60 2.65 7.00
N THR A 218 -11.71 3.59 6.71
CA THR A 218 -11.99 5.03 6.74
C THR A 218 -13.13 5.47 5.81
N PHE A 219 -13.40 4.71 4.75
CA PHE A 219 -14.44 4.98 3.75
C PHE A 219 -15.81 4.37 4.08
N GLY A 220 -15.87 3.30 4.89
CA GLY A 220 -17.07 2.46 5.01
C GLY A 220 -16.82 1.07 5.60
N ARG A 221 -17.78 0.16 5.39
CA ARG A 221 -17.71 -1.26 5.80
C ARG A 221 -17.90 -2.14 4.56
N VAL A 222 -17.21 -3.27 4.50
CA VAL A 222 -17.43 -4.33 3.49
C VAL A 222 -18.11 -5.49 4.18
N VAL A 223 -19.23 -5.96 3.64
CA VAL A 223 -20.01 -7.07 4.21
C VAL A 223 -20.21 -8.20 3.20
N LYS A 224 -20.23 -9.44 3.69
CA LYS A 224 -20.69 -10.60 2.92
C LYS A 224 -22.21 -10.58 2.91
N VAL A 225 -22.80 -10.58 1.72
CA VAL A 225 -24.24 -10.71 1.51
C VAL A 225 -24.57 -12.00 0.78
N LYS A 226 -25.76 -12.55 1.02
CA LYS A 226 -26.41 -13.46 0.09
C LYS A 226 -27.43 -12.67 -0.75
N ASP A 227 -27.30 -12.79 -2.06
CA ASP A 227 -28.29 -12.28 -3.01
C ASP A 227 -29.47 -13.27 -3.07
N MET A 228 -30.66 -12.82 -2.71
CA MET A 228 -31.85 -13.66 -2.67
C MET A 228 -32.51 -13.86 -4.04
N GLU A 229 -32.10 -13.13 -5.08
CA GLU A 229 -32.55 -13.37 -6.46
C GLU A 229 -31.65 -14.39 -7.18
N ARG A 230 -30.34 -14.37 -6.88
CA ARG A 230 -29.31 -15.19 -7.56
C ARG A 230 -28.83 -16.39 -6.73
N ASP A 231 -29.21 -16.46 -5.45
CA ASP A 231 -28.81 -17.44 -4.42
C ASP A 231 -27.32 -17.50 -4.02
N PHE A 232 -26.43 -16.76 -4.71
CA PHE A 232 -24.99 -16.72 -4.43
C PHE A 232 -24.57 -15.69 -3.37
N CYS A 233 -23.36 -15.89 -2.82
CA CYS A 233 -22.69 -14.92 -1.94
C CYS A 233 -21.93 -13.85 -2.75
N MET A 234 -21.95 -12.61 -2.27
CA MET A 234 -21.23 -11.47 -2.86
C MET A 234 -20.63 -10.58 -1.76
N ALA A 235 -19.67 -9.72 -2.12
CA ALA A 235 -19.15 -8.68 -1.25
C ALA A 235 -19.85 -7.34 -1.54
N LEU A 236 -20.26 -6.62 -0.51
CA LEU A 236 -20.96 -5.33 -0.60
C LEU A 236 -20.15 -4.26 0.14
N LYS A 237 -19.57 -3.30 -0.60
CA LYS A 237 -18.85 -2.13 -0.07
C LYS A 237 -19.88 -1.03 0.25
N ILE A 238 -20.21 -0.86 1.52
CA ILE A 238 -21.17 0.15 2.03
C ILE A 238 -20.37 1.39 2.47
N ILE A 239 -20.45 2.44 1.67
CA ILE A 239 -19.72 3.70 1.89
C ILE A 239 -20.45 4.58 2.90
N LYS A 240 -19.69 5.33 3.72
CA LYS A 240 -20.24 6.30 4.68
C LYS A 240 -21.12 7.36 3.99
N ASN A 241 -22.20 7.77 4.66
CA ASN A 241 -23.09 8.86 4.26
C ASN A 241 -22.46 10.24 4.54
N VAL A 242 -21.29 10.48 3.94
CA VAL A 242 -20.55 11.73 4.03
C VAL A 242 -20.10 12.10 2.62
N GLU A 243 -20.47 13.29 2.16
CA GLU A 243 -20.30 13.79 0.79
C GLU A 243 -18.94 13.43 0.16
N LYS A 244 -17.82 13.75 0.83
CA LYS A 244 -16.45 13.45 0.35
C LYS A 244 -16.19 11.95 0.04
N TYR A 245 -16.84 11.03 0.77
CA TYR A 245 -16.70 9.59 0.55
C TYR A 245 -17.67 9.10 -0.52
N ARG A 246 -18.88 9.68 -0.60
CA ARG A 246 -19.84 9.43 -1.68
C ARG A 246 -19.26 9.86 -3.05
N GLU A 247 -18.61 11.02 -3.14
CA GLU A 247 -17.98 11.45 -4.39
C GLU A 247 -16.77 10.58 -4.77
N ALA A 248 -15.94 10.16 -3.81
CA ALA A 248 -14.86 9.21 -4.06
C ALA A 248 -15.39 7.86 -4.58
N ALA A 249 -16.50 7.35 -4.03
CA ALA A 249 -17.13 6.13 -4.50
C ALA A 249 -17.70 6.25 -5.92
N LYS A 250 -18.17 7.43 -6.35
CA LYS A 250 -18.57 7.67 -7.76
C LYS A 250 -17.37 7.61 -8.72
N LEU A 251 -16.19 8.07 -8.29
CA LEU A 251 -14.96 7.93 -9.08
C LEU A 251 -14.53 6.46 -9.18
N GLU A 252 -14.62 5.70 -8.09
CA GLU A 252 -14.40 4.25 -8.08
C GLU A 252 -15.34 3.52 -9.03
N ILE A 253 -16.65 3.80 -8.97
CA ILE A 253 -17.67 3.24 -9.87
C ILE A 253 -17.34 3.57 -11.34
N ASN A 254 -17.02 4.82 -11.65
CA ASN A 254 -16.66 5.27 -13.01
C ASN A 254 -15.40 4.55 -13.54
N ALA A 255 -14.38 4.33 -12.70
CA ALA A 255 -13.22 3.53 -13.05
C ALA A 255 -13.58 2.06 -13.31
N LEU A 256 -14.40 1.45 -12.45
CA LEU A 256 -14.87 0.07 -12.58
C LEU A 256 -15.75 -0.14 -13.84
N GLU A 257 -16.63 0.81 -14.16
CA GLU A 257 -17.46 0.78 -15.38
C GLU A 257 -16.59 0.87 -16.65
N LYS A 258 -15.60 1.78 -16.67
CA LYS A 258 -14.63 1.86 -17.78
C LYS A 258 -13.78 0.59 -17.90
N ILE A 259 -13.37 -0.03 -16.79
CA ILE A 259 -12.67 -1.32 -16.78
C ILE A 259 -13.56 -2.42 -17.36
N ALA A 260 -14.82 -2.54 -16.92
CA ALA A 260 -15.76 -3.55 -17.43
C ALA A 260 -16.10 -3.36 -18.92
N GLN A 261 -16.14 -2.12 -19.43
CA GLN A 261 -16.27 -1.82 -20.85
C GLN A 261 -15.05 -2.25 -21.68
N LYS A 262 -13.87 -2.34 -21.06
CA LYS A 262 -12.60 -2.73 -21.69
C LYS A 262 -12.26 -4.21 -21.52
N ASP A 263 -12.79 -4.84 -20.49
CA ASP A 263 -12.64 -6.26 -20.17
C ASP A 263 -14.00 -6.96 -19.98
N PRO A 264 -14.85 -7.02 -21.03
CA PRO A 264 -16.22 -7.56 -20.93
C PRO A 264 -16.27 -9.07 -20.62
N HIS A 265 -15.14 -9.76 -20.77
CA HIS A 265 -14.98 -11.18 -20.45
C HIS A 265 -14.27 -11.43 -19.10
N CYS A 266 -13.84 -10.37 -18.40
CA CYS A 266 -13.14 -10.45 -17.12
C CYS A 266 -11.81 -11.23 -17.18
N GLU A 267 -11.10 -11.15 -18.30
CA GLU A 267 -9.85 -11.87 -18.57
C GLU A 267 -8.62 -11.17 -17.97
N HIS A 268 -8.71 -9.90 -17.59
CA HIS A 268 -7.59 -9.06 -17.13
C HIS A 268 -7.47 -8.95 -15.60
N LEU A 269 -8.10 -9.88 -14.87
CA LEU A 269 -7.95 -10.13 -13.43
C LEU A 269 -8.23 -8.92 -12.50
N CYS A 270 -8.92 -7.91 -13.00
CA CYS A 270 -9.49 -6.85 -12.16
C CYS A 270 -10.79 -7.34 -11.51
N VAL A 271 -11.10 -6.88 -10.29
CA VAL A 271 -12.32 -7.32 -9.58
C VAL A 271 -13.60 -6.93 -10.32
N LYS A 272 -14.52 -7.89 -10.45
CA LYS A 272 -15.80 -7.68 -11.09
C LYS A 272 -16.75 -6.90 -10.18
N MET A 273 -17.02 -5.64 -10.52
CA MET A 273 -18.23 -4.95 -10.07
C MET A 273 -19.44 -5.61 -10.74
N ILE A 274 -20.46 -5.95 -9.96
CA ILE A 274 -21.65 -6.71 -10.39
C ILE A 274 -22.90 -5.82 -10.46
N ASP A 275 -22.99 -4.84 -9.55
CA ASP A 275 -24.14 -3.94 -9.38
C ASP A 275 -23.71 -2.75 -8.51
N TRP A 276 -24.41 -1.61 -8.56
CA TRP A 276 -24.23 -0.52 -7.60
C TRP A 276 -25.53 0.26 -7.37
N PHE A 277 -25.71 0.79 -6.16
CA PHE A 277 -26.93 1.52 -5.79
C PHE A 277 -26.67 2.56 -4.71
N ASP A 278 -27.60 3.52 -4.56
CA ASP A 278 -27.67 4.39 -3.38
C ASP A 278 -28.71 3.82 -2.40
N TYR A 279 -28.29 3.57 -1.16
CA TYR A 279 -29.15 3.13 -0.07
C TYR A 279 -29.19 4.21 1.00
N HIS A 280 -30.19 5.10 0.92
CA HIS A 280 -30.48 6.13 1.92
C HIS A 280 -29.33 7.15 2.18
N GLY A 281 -28.40 7.33 1.24
CA GLY A 281 -27.20 8.15 1.41
C GLY A 281 -25.91 7.32 1.49
N HIS A 282 -26.00 6.00 1.58
CA HIS A 282 -24.85 5.11 1.41
C HIS A 282 -24.68 4.74 -0.06
N MET A 283 -23.54 5.08 -0.67
CA MET A 283 -23.16 4.45 -1.94
C MET A 283 -22.79 3.00 -1.64
N CYS A 284 -23.40 2.07 -2.36
CA CYS A 284 -23.25 0.63 -2.16
C CYS A 284 -22.76 0.00 -3.46
N ILE A 285 -21.59 -0.63 -3.43
CA ILE A 285 -20.98 -1.29 -4.59
C ILE A 285 -20.95 -2.80 -4.35
N VAL A 286 -21.49 -3.58 -5.29
CA VAL A 286 -21.53 -5.05 -5.23
C VAL A 286 -20.40 -5.62 -6.05
N PHE A 287 -19.62 -6.52 -5.46
CA PHE A 287 -18.50 -7.22 -6.08
C PHE A 287 -18.68 -8.74 -5.99
N GLU A 288 -17.96 -9.46 -6.85
CA GLU A 288 -17.75 -10.90 -6.67
C GLU A 288 -17.16 -11.23 -5.28
N MET A 289 -17.51 -12.39 -4.73
CA MET A 289 -16.93 -12.85 -3.46
C MET A 289 -15.55 -13.45 -3.74
N LEU A 290 -14.53 -12.96 -3.04
CA LEU A 290 -13.14 -13.42 -3.12
C LEU A 290 -12.66 -13.99 -1.77
N GLY A 291 -11.47 -14.58 -1.76
CA GLY A 291 -10.77 -15.04 -0.56
C GLY A 291 -10.09 -13.90 0.22
N LEU A 292 -9.17 -14.27 1.10
CA LEU A 292 -8.30 -13.33 1.83
C LEU A 292 -7.43 -12.49 0.88
N SER A 293 -7.03 -11.30 1.33
CA SER A 293 -5.91 -10.58 0.70
C SER A 293 -4.60 -11.36 0.88
N VAL A 294 -3.64 -11.17 -0.03
CA VAL A 294 -2.32 -11.79 0.12
C VAL A 294 -1.60 -11.27 1.37
N PHE A 295 -1.93 -10.06 1.87
CA PHE A 295 -1.52 -9.56 3.18
C PHE A 295 -2.18 -10.30 4.35
N ASP A 296 -3.50 -10.46 4.34
CA ASP A 296 -4.23 -11.12 5.44
C ASP A 296 -3.80 -12.58 5.59
N PHE A 297 -3.63 -13.29 4.46
CA PHE A 297 -3.10 -14.64 4.44
C PHE A 297 -1.66 -14.70 4.98
N LEU A 298 -0.78 -13.78 4.55
CA LEU A 298 0.60 -13.70 5.03
C LEU A 298 0.65 -13.44 6.56
N ARG A 299 -0.16 -12.51 7.06
CA ARG A 299 -0.32 -12.22 8.50
C ARG A 299 -0.81 -13.45 9.26
N GLU A 300 -1.83 -14.14 8.77
CA GLU A 300 -2.34 -15.37 9.37
C GLU A 300 -1.36 -16.55 9.30
N ASN A 301 -0.41 -16.52 8.37
CA ASN A 301 0.73 -17.42 8.29
C ASN A 301 1.88 -17.03 9.26
N ASN A 302 1.65 -16.06 10.16
CA ASN A 302 2.65 -15.47 11.05
C ASN A 302 3.83 -14.87 10.27
N TYR A 303 3.54 -14.22 9.13
CA TYR A 303 4.48 -13.62 8.19
C TYR A 303 5.53 -14.58 7.61
N GLU A 304 5.24 -15.88 7.50
CA GLU A 304 6.07 -16.80 6.71
C GLU A 304 5.94 -16.48 5.22
N PRO A 305 7.06 -16.27 4.50
CA PRO A 305 7.04 -15.90 3.09
C PRO A 305 6.40 -16.96 2.19
N TYR A 306 5.88 -16.51 1.06
CA TYR A 306 5.35 -17.41 0.05
C TYR A 306 6.49 -18.22 -0.61
N PRO A 307 6.29 -19.50 -0.93
CA PRO A 307 7.20 -20.26 -1.78
C PRO A 307 7.44 -19.54 -3.11
N LEU A 308 8.65 -19.62 -3.66
CA LEU A 308 9.04 -18.81 -4.83
C LEU A 308 8.12 -19.00 -6.04
N GLU A 309 7.61 -20.21 -6.29
CA GLU A 309 6.62 -20.46 -7.36
C GLU A 309 5.29 -19.72 -7.15
N GLN A 310 4.87 -19.55 -5.90
CA GLN A 310 3.67 -18.77 -5.56
C GLN A 310 3.92 -17.28 -5.74
N VAL A 311 5.11 -16.78 -5.36
CA VAL A 311 5.55 -15.40 -5.66
C VAL A 311 5.58 -15.18 -7.18
N ARG A 312 6.15 -16.13 -7.95
CA ARG A 312 6.26 -16.10 -9.42
C ARG A 312 4.89 -15.98 -10.10
N HIS A 313 3.93 -16.84 -9.73
CA HIS A 313 2.60 -16.79 -10.35
C HIS A 313 1.78 -15.55 -9.95
N MET A 314 1.83 -15.13 -8.67
CA MET A 314 1.16 -13.90 -8.24
C MET A 314 1.78 -12.65 -8.90
N ALA A 315 3.11 -12.61 -9.04
CA ALA A 315 3.81 -11.50 -9.69
C ALA A 315 3.47 -11.37 -11.18
N TYR A 316 3.33 -12.48 -11.91
CA TYR A 316 2.91 -12.46 -13.33
C TYR A 316 1.49 -11.91 -13.47
N GLN A 317 0.53 -12.42 -12.70
CA GLN A 317 -0.86 -11.94 -12.72
C GLN A 317 -1.00 -10.46 -12.32
N LEU A 318 -0.19 -10.00 -11.35
CA LEU A 318 -0.14 -8.59 -10.95
C LEU A 318 0.45 -7.70 -12.06
N CYS A 319 1.54 -8.14 -12.71
CA CYS A 319 2.09 -7.42 -13.87
C CYS A 319 1.10 -7.38 -15.03
N TYR A 320 0.37 -8.48 -15.28
CA TYR A 320 -0.62 -8.61 -16.35
C TYR A 320 -1.83 -7.69 -16.16
N SER A 321 -2.47 -7.76 -14.99
CA SER A 321 -3.63 -6.91 -14.65
C SER A 321 -3.29 -5.42 -14.66
N VAL A 322 -2.17 -5.02 -14.04
CA VAL A 322 -1.76 -3.60 -14.00
C VAL A 322 -1.31 -3.10 -15.37
N LYS A 323 -0.70 -3.96 -16.23
CA LYS A 323 -0.40 -3.59 -17.63
C LYS A 323 -1.68 -3.22 -18.39
N PHE A 324 -2.76 -3.96 -18.22
CA PHE A 324 -4.05 -3.65 -18.85
C PHE A 324 -4.61 -2.27 -18.42
N LEU A 325 -4.40 -1.86 -17.17
CA LEU A 325 -4.73 -0.50 -16.71
C LEU A 325 -3.86 0.54 -17.45
N HIS A 326 -2.55 0.30 -17.51
CA HIS A 326 -1.59 1.21 -18.15
C HIS A 326 -1.85 1.37 -19.65
N ASP A 327 -2.16 0.28 -20.36
CA ASP A 327 -2.58 0.29 -21.78
C ASP A 327 -3.86 1.12 -21.99
N ASN A 328 -4.77 1.14 -21.00
CA ASN A 328 -5.99 1.93 -21.00
C ASN A 328 -5.84 3.33 -20.36
N ARG A 329 -4.61 3.82 -20.16
CA ARG A 329 -4.30 5.16 -19.62
C ARG A 329 -4.84 5.41 -18.20
N LEU A 330 -4.84 4.36 -17.39
CA LEU A 330 -5.25 4.36 -15.99
C LEU A 330 -4.06 3.95 -15.12
N THR A 331 -3.71 4.77 -14.13
CA THR A 331 -2.72 4.42 -13.09
C THR A 331 -3.47 4.03 -11.81
N HIS A 332 -3.11 2.94 -11.15
CA HIS A 332 -3.82 2.45 -9.95
C HIS A 332 -3.51 3.30 -8.71
N THR A 333 -2.25 3.74 -8.60
CA THR A 333 -1.66 4.60 -7.56
C THR A 333 -1.59 4.02 -6.14
N ASP A 334 -2.51 3.16 -5.70
CA ASP A 334 -2.47 2.50 -4.37
C ASP A 334 -2.37 0.97 -4.45
N LEU A 335 -1.36 0.48 -5.18
CA LEU A 335 -1.00 -0.94 -5.17
C LEU A 335 -0.29 -1.32 -3.86
N LYS A 336 -0.79 -2.38 -3.22
CA LYS A 336 -0.29 -2.92 -1.95
C LYS A 336 -0.77 -4.36 -1.75
N PRO A 337 -0.12 -5.18 -0.89
CA PRO A 337 -0.53 -6.57 -0.62
C PRO A 337 -1.96 -6.72 -0.08
N GLU A 338 -2.53 -5.68 0.55
CA GLU A 338 -3.93 -5.66 0.98
C GLU A 338 -4.93 -5.54 -0.19
N ASN A 339 -4.51 -4.95 -1.32
CA ASN A 339 -5.34 -4.69 -2.50
C ASN A 339 -5.21 -5.80 -3.58
N ILE A 340 -4.62 -6.94 -3.23
CA ILE A 340 -4.54 -8.14 -4.07
C ILE A 340 -5.18 -9.28 -3.30
N LEU A 341 -6.29 -9.83 -3.80
CA LEU A 341 -7.04 -10.91 -3.14
C LEU A 341 -6.90 -12.21 -3.92
N PHE A 342 -6.83 -13.33 -3.21
CA PHE A 342 -6.98 -14.64 -3.84
C PHE A 342 -8.42 -14.83 -4.36
N VAL A 343 -8.57 -15.53 -5.48
CA VAL A 343 -9.89 -16.02 -5.92
C VAL A 343 -10.44 -17.01 -4.90
N ASP A 344 -9.59 -17.92 -4.43
CA ASP A 344 -9.83 -18.79 -3.29
C ASP A 344 -8.56 -18.87 -2.42
N SER A 345 -8.72 -18.62 -1.11
CA SER A 345 -7.64 -18.64 -0.12
C SER A 345 -7.58 -19.95 0.69
N GLU A 346 -8.25 -21.02 0.27
CA GLU A 346 -8.04 -22.36 0.85
C GLU A 346 -6.55 -22.75 0.87
N TYR A 347 -6.12 -23.39 1.96
CA TYR A 347 -4.71 -23.77 2.15
C TYR A 347 -4.52 -25.23 2.53
N THR A 348 -3.26 -25.65 2.51
CA THR A 348 -2.74 -26.89 3.09
C THR A 348 -1.72 -26.53 4.18
N THR A 349 -1.63 -27.37 5.21
CA THR A 349 -0.66 -27.21 6.30
C THR A 349 0.59 -28.04 6.03
N HIS A 350 1.76 -27.45 6.20
CA HIS A 350 3.07 -28.07 5.97
C HIS A 350 3.97 -27.84 7.18
N TYR A 351 4.78 -28.82 7.58
CA TYR A 351 5.70 -28.64 8.70
C TYR A 351 7.04 -28.04 8.23
N ASN A 352 7.40 -26.85 8.73
CA ASN A 352 8.68 -26.21 8.41
C ASN A 352 9.73 -26.55 9.50
N HIS A 353 10.48 -27.62 9.27
CA HIS A 353 11.52 -28.09 10.18
C HIS A 353 12.60 -27.04 10.53
N LYS A 354 12.86 -26.05 9.67
CA LYS A 354 13.89 -25.00 9.93
C LYS A 354 13.53 -24.08 11.10
N ILE A 355 12.24 -23.95 11.39
CA ILE A 355 11.68 -23.08 12.43
C ILE A 355 10.74 -23.86 13.39
N ASN A 356 10.72 -25.18 13.26
CA ASN A 356 9.99 -26.14 14.09
C ASN A 356 8.49 -25.80 14.29
N ARG A 357 7.80 -25.35 13.22
CA ARG A 357 6.37 -24.98 13.27
C ARG A 357 5.62 -25.31 11.98
N GLU A 358 4.29 -25.40 12.09
CA GLU A 358 3.40 -25.52 10.94
C GLU A 358 3.28 -24.19 10.18
N VAL A 359 3.25 -24.28 8.86
CA VAL A 359 3.06 -23.15 7.94
C VAL A 359 1.97 -23.47 6.92
N ARG A 360 1.16 -22.48 6.59
CA ARG A 360 0.11 -22.57 5.57
C ARG A 360 0.73 -22.38 4.18
N ARG A 361 0.19 -23.09 3.19
CA ARG A 361 0.43 -22.84 1.75
C ARG A 361 -0.91 -22.82 1.03
N VAL A 362 -1.22 -21.72 0.34
CA VAL A 362 -2.47 -21.59 -0.41
C VAL A 362 -2.52 -22.65 -1.53
N LYS A 363 -3.69 -23.24 -1.79
CA LYS A 363 -3.87 -24.31 -2.79
C LYS A 363 -3.82 -23.77 -4.21
N ASN A 364 -4.55 -22.68 -4.45
CA ASN A 364 -4.54 -21.93 -5.70
C ASN A 364 -3.86 -20.58 -5.48
N THR A 365 -3.21 -20.05 -6.51
CA THR A 365 -2.55 -18.73 -6.50
C THR A 365 -3.17 -17.74 -7.49
N ASP A 366 -4.32 -18.08 -8.07
CA ASP A 366 -5.14 -17.14 -8.83
C ASP A 366 -5.55 -15.94 -7.96
N VAL A 367 -5.34 -14.73 -8.46
CA VAL A 367 -5.63 -13.47 -7.75
C VAL A 367 -6.54 -12.52 -8.53
N ARG A 368 -7.05 -11.51 -7.83
CA ARG A 368 -7.72 -10.33 -8.38
C ARG A 368 -7.14 -9.05 -7.78
N LEU A 369 -7.02 -8.02 -8.61
CA LEU A 369 -6.71 -6.65 -8.21
C LEU A 369 -7.99 -5.91 -7.79
N ILE A 370 -7.98 -5.27 -6.63
CA ILE A 370 -9.15 -4.57 -6.03
C ILE A 370 -8.87 -3.08 -5.74
N ASP A 371 -9.91 -2.36 -5.32
CA ASP A 371 -9.85 -1.02 -4.71
C ASP A 371 -9.35 0.11 -5.63
N PHE A 372 -10.02 0.25 -6.77
CA PHE A 372 -9.81 1.29 -7.79
C PHE A 372 -10.20 2.71 -7.33
N GLY A 373 -10.50 2.94 -6.04
CA GLY A 373 -10.94 4.24 -5.50
C GLY A 373 -9.86 5.34 -5.49
N SER A 374 -8.60 4.98 -5.77
CA SER A 374 -7.49 5.93 -6.00
C SER A 374 -6.97 5.91 -7.45
N ALA A 375 -7.61 5.15 -8.35
CA ALA A 375 -7.16 5.04 -9.73
C ALA A 375 -7.43 6.35 -10.49
N THR A 376 -6.44 6.81 -11.26
CA THR A 376 -6.45 8.12 -11.94
C THR A 376 -6.14 7.96 -13.42
N PHE A 377 -6.94 8.54 -14.31
CA PHE A 377 -6.66 8.55 -15.75
C PHE A 377 -5.66 9.67 -16.14
N ASP A 378 -4.88 9.47 -17.20
CA ASP A 378 -3.86 10.43 -17.71
C ASP A 378 -4.35 11.88 -17.89
N HIS A 379 -5.65 12.08 -18.09
CA HIS A 379 -6.28 13.38 -18.36
C HIS A 379 -6.96 14.00 -17.13
N GLU A 380 -6.95 13.33 -15.98
CA GLU A 380 -7.58 13.76 -14.74
C GLU A 380 -6.59 14.46 -13.79
N HIS A 381 -7.09 15.01 -12.67
CA HIS A 381 -6.23 15.74 -11.73
C HIS A 381 -5.33 14.79 -10.92
N HIS A 382 -4.04 14.82 -11.21
CA HIS A 382 -3.02 14.05 -10.49
C HIS A 382 -2.73 14.68 -9.12
N SER A 383 -3.21 14.03 -8.05
CA SER A 383 -2.92 14.42 -6.67
C SER A 383 -1.43 14.35 -6.35
N THR A 384 -0.88 15.34 -5.65
CA THR A 384 0.58 15.43 -5.41
C THR A 384 1.16 14.25 -4.63
N ILE A 385 0.39 13.70 -3.68
CA ILE A 385 0.78 12.55 -2.87
C ILE A 385 -0.26 11.44 -3.07
N VAL A 386 0.21 10.32 -3.62
CA VAL A 386 -0.55 9.06 -3.81
C VAL A 386 0.20 7.90 -3.13
N SER A 387 -0.35 6.68 -3.23
CA SER A 387 0.19 5.43 -2.67
C SER A 387 0.26 5.36 -1.14
N THR A 388 -0.06 4.19 -0.60
CA THR A 388 0.27 3.79 0.77
C THR A 388 1.80 3.83 0.95
N ARG A 389 2.25 4.40 2.09
CA ARG A 389 3.61 4.95 2.24
C ARG A 389 4.73 3.98 1.85
N HIS A 390 4.63 2.71 2.22
CA HIS A 390 5.73 1.75 2.05
C HIS A 390 5.97 1.31 0.60
N TYR A 391 4.98 1.52 -0.28
CA TYR A 391 5.03 1.18 -1.71
C TYR A 391 5.23 2.44 -2.58
N ARG A 392 5.30 3.62 -1.96
CA ARG A 392 5.34 4.91 -2.66
C ARG A 392 6.67 5.14 -3.39
N ALA A 393 6.57 5.37 -4.69
CA ALA A 393 7.71 5.64 -5.57
C ALA A 393 8.44 6.95 -5.25
N PRO A 394 9.77 7.04 -5.52
CA PRO A 394 10.60 8.20 -5.18
C PRO A 394 10.12 9.50 -5.83
N GLU A 395 9.65 9.46 -7.09
CA GLU A 395 9.12 10.63 -7.79
C GLU A 395 7.89 11.27 -7.11
N VAL A 396 7.08 10.47 -6.40
CA VAL A 396 5.94 10.94 -5.60
C VAL A 396 6.44 11.60 -4.31
N ILE A 397 7.41 11.00 -3.61
CA ILE A 397 8.02 11.56 -2.39
C ILE A 397 8.73 12.89 -2.69
N LEU A 398 9.31 13.01 -3.89
CA LEU A 398 10.08 14.15 -4.35
C LEU A 398 9.25 15.22 -5.10
N GLU A 399 7.93 15.05 -5.19
CA GLU A 399 7.00 15.97 -5.89
C GLU A 399 7.42 16.28 -7.34
N LEU A 400 7.96 15.29 -8.05
CA LEU A 400 8.47 15.42 -9.43
C LEU A 400 7.39 15.23 -10.50
N GLY A 401 6.17 14.84 -10.10
CA GLY A 401 5.14 14.28 -10.98
C GLY A 401 5.27 12.75 -11.05
N TRP A 402 4.16 12.08 -11.33
CA TRP A 402 4.05 10.63 -11.43
C TRP A 402 3.03 10.25 -12.51
N SER A 403 3.12 9.01 -12.99
CA SER A 403 2.13 8.32 -13.83
C SER A 403 2.36 6.81 -13.67
N GLN A 404 1.96 5.98 -14.64
CA GLN A 404 2.11 4.51 -14.69
C GLN A 404 3.35 3.92 -13.98
N PRO A 405 4.59 4.45 -14.11
CA PRO A 405 5.75 3.85 -13.45
C PRO A 405 5.69 3.79 -11.92
N CYS A 406 4.86 4.60 -11.23
CA CYS A 406 4.75 4.52 -9.77
C CYS A 406 4.11 3.19 -9.30
N ASP A 407 3.20 2.63 -10.11
CA ASP A 407 2.64 1.31 -9.89
C ASP A 407 3.74 0.23 -10.02
N VAL A 408 4.65 0.37 -10.99
CA VAL A 408 5.76 -0.58 -11.19
C VAL A 408 6.70 -0.62 -9.97
N TRP A 409 7.02 0.54 -9.40
CA TRP A 409 7.79 0.61 -8.14
C TRP A 409 7.04 -0.10 -7.01
N SER A 410 5.73 0.14 -6.92
CA SER A 410 4.86 -0.47 -5.90
C SER A 410 4.87 -2.00 -6.01
N ILE A 411 4.80 -2.54 -7.24
CA ILE A 411 4.96 -3.98 -7.54
C ILE A 411 6.35 -4.49 -7.10
N GLY A 412 7.43 -3.73 -7.36
CA GLY A 412 8.77 -4.08 -6.88
C GLY A 412 8.85 -4.23 -5.34
N CYS A 413 8.18 -3.35 -4.59
CA CYS A 413 8.06 -3.48 -3.14
C CYS A 413 7.21 -4.70 -2.71
N ILE A 414 6.09 -4.94 -3.38
CA ILE A 414 5.18 -6.07 -3.10
C ILE A 414 5.89 -7.41 -3.31
N LEU A 415 6.62 -7.58 -4.41
CA LEU A 415 7.36 -8.81 -4.74
C LEU A 415 8.43 -9.15 -3.69
N PHE A 416 9.13 -8.14 -3.17
CA PHE A 416 10.07 -8.30 -2.06
C PHE A 416 9.37 -8.77 -0.77
N GLU A 417 8.21 -8.20 -0.46
CA GLU A 417 7.44 -8.51 0.76
C GLU A 417 6.79 -9.90 0.71
N LEU A 418 6.23 -10.31 -0.43
CA LEU A 418 5.74 -11.68 -0.65
C LEU A 418 6.87 -12.72 -0.52
N TYR A 419 8.08 -12.37 -0.94
CA TYR A 419 9.26 -13.24 -0.91
C TYR A 419 9.93 -13.36 0.47
N LEU A 420 9.76 -12.38 1.38
CA LEU A 420 10.46 -12.34 2.67
C LEU A 420 9.56 -12.25 3.91
N GLY A 421 8.26 -12.00 3.71
CA GLY A 421 7.31 -11.75 4.80
C GLY A 421 7.44 -10.38 5.47
N ILE A 422 8.31 -9.49 4.95
CA ILE A 422 8.61 -8.18 5.55
C ILE A 422 8.57 -7.05 4.52
N THR A 423 8.03 -5.92 4.93
CA THR A 423 7.91 -4.69 4.13
C THR A 423 9.29 -4.11 3.81
N LEU A 424 9.56 -3.81 2.54
CA LEU A 424 10.86 -3.27 2.08
C LEU A 424 11.22 -1.93 2.74
N PHE A 425 10.25 -1.03 2.87
CA PHE A 425 10.43 0.33 3.39
C PHE A 425 9.51 0.61 4.59
N GLN A 426 9.77 -0.09 5.70
CA GLN A 426 9.07 0.11 6.98
C GLN A 426 9.49 1.44 7.64
N THR A 427 8.78 2.52 7.32
CA THR A 427 9.02 3.88 7.84
C THR A 427 7.74 4.72 7.84
N HIS A 428 7.70 5.79 8.64
CA HIS A 428 6.61 6.76 8.69
C HIS A 428 7.02 8.20 8.34
N ASP A 429 8.29 8.44 7.96
CA ASP A 429 8.79 9.75 7.50
C ASP A 429 9.22 9.71 6.01
N ASN A 430 9.29 10.87 5.35
CA ASN A 430 9.71 10.96 3.95
C ASN A 430 11.23 10.93 3.78
N ARG A 431 11.98 11.58 4.68
CA ARG A 431 13.45 11.67 4.60
C ARG A 431 14.11 10.38 5.06
N GLU A 432 13.55 9.73 6.08
CA GLU A 432 13.91 8.36 6.46
C GLU A 432 13.66 7.37 5.31
N HIS A 433 12.53 7.45 4.61
CA HIS A 433 12.25 6.61 3.44
C HIS A 433 13.31 6.79 2.33
N LEU A 434 13.68 8.03 2.00
CA LEU A 434 14.74 8.29 1.03
C LEU A 434 16.12 7.75 1.51
N ALA A 435 16.41 7.79 2.81
CA ALA A 435 17.62 7.20 3.37
C ALA A 435 17.62 5.66 3.30
N MET A 436 16.46 5.02 3.51
CA MET A 436 16.30 3.57 3.31
C MET A 436 16.50 3.19 1.83
N MET A 437 15.94 3.98 0.90
CA MET A 437 16.19 3.81 -0.54
C MET A 437 17.68 3.91 -0.85
N GLU A 438 18.38 4.97 -0.41
CA GLU A 438 19.81 5.14 -0.68
C GLU A 438 20.68 4.00 -0.10
N ARG A 439 20.26 3.46 1.05
CA ARG A 439 20.93 2.34 1.72
C ARG A 439 20.71 0.97 1.06
N ILE A 440 19.59 0.79 0.36
CA ILE A 440 19.20 -0.49 -0.28
C ILE A 440 19.58 -0.51 -1.78
N LEU A 441 19.35 0.60 -2.49
CA LEU A 441 19.45 0.69 -3.95
C LEU A 441 20.69 1.48 -4.43
N GLY A 442 21.33 2.24 -3.55
CA GLY A 442 22.39 3.19 -3.90
C GLY A 442 21.86 4.62 -4.04
N GLN A 443 22.75 5.59 -4.27
CA GLN A 443 22.43 7.03 -4.24
C GLN A 443 21.30 7.42 -5.21
N ILE A 444 20.42 8.32 -4.77
CA ILE A 444 19.36 8.89 -5.61
C ILE A 444 20.00 9.71 -6.74
N PRO A 445 19.54 9.59 -8.00
CA PRO A 445 20.08 10.35 -9.11
C PRO A 445 20.10 11.85 -8.83
N TYR A 446 21.28 12.47 -8.94
CA TYR A 446 21.49 13.92 -8.73
C TYR A 446 20.51 14.79 -9.55
N ARG A 447 20.08 14.29 -10.71
CA ARG A 447 19.05 14.89 -11.57
C ARG A 447 17.69 15.02 -10.87
N MET A 448 17.27 14.02 -10.10
CA MET A 448 16.05 14.05 -9.29
C MET A 448 16.24 14.94 -8.05
N ALA A 449 17.36 14.75 -7.34
CA ALA A 449 17.74 15.53 -6.15
C ALA A 449 17.86 17.05 -6.41
N ARG A 450 18.17 17.46 -7.64
CA ARG A 450 18.22 18.88 -8.07
C ARG A 450 16.90 19.41 -8.66
N LYS A 451 15.99 18.54 -9.11
CA LYS A 451 14.67 18.93 -9.65
C LYS A 451 13.60 19.09 -8.57
N THR A 452 13.72 18.37 -7.45
CA THR A 452 12.71 18.38 -6.40
C THR A 452 12.57 19.76 -5.75
N LYS A 453 11.34 20.09 -5.33
CA LYS A 453 11.03 21.26 -4.50
C LYS A 453 11.17 20.98 -3.00
N THR A 454 11.35 19.70 -2.64
CA THR A 454 11.44 19.26 -1.24
C THR A 454 12.76 19.68 -0.60
N LYS A 455 12.73 19.94 0.72
CA LYS A 455 13.90 20.33 1.52
C LYS A 455 14.64 19.10 2.08
N TYR A 456 14.78 18.05 1.28
CA TYR A 456 15.43 16.81 1.68
C TYR A 456 16.90 16.72 1.21
N PHE A 457 17.37 17.61 0.33
CA PHE A 457 18.72 17.56 -0.23
C PHE A 457 19.51 18.85 -0.01
N TYR A 458 20.82 18.71 0.19
CA TYR A 458 21.78 19.81 0.26
C TYR A 458 22.96 19.49 -0.67
N HIS A 459 23.29 20.42 -1.58
CA HIS A 459 24.25 20.21 -2.69
C HIS A 459 23.99 18.93 -3.52
N GLY A 460 22.74 18.47 -3.58
CA GLY A 460 22.32 17.27 -4.32
C GLY A 460 22.62 15.93 -3.62
N LYS A 461 23.01 15.94 -2.34
CA LYS A 461 23.02 14.77 -1.44
C LYS A 461 21.88 14.85 -0.44
N LEU A 462 21.40 13.72 0.08
CA LEU A 462 20.36 13.69 1.10
C LEU A 462 20.87 14.35 2.40
N ASP A 463 20.05 15.23 2.97
CA ASP A 463 20.30 15.92 4.25
C ASP A 463 19.95 14.98 5.42
N TRP A 464 20.81 14.00 5.68
CA TRP A 464 20.58 12.90 6.63
C TRP A 464 21.72 12.75 7.64
N ASP A 465 21.37 12.62 8.93
CA ASP A 465 22.32 12.32 10.00
C ASP A 465 22.34 10.81 10.30
N GLU A 466 23.34 10.10 9.77
CA GLU A 466 23.61 8.69 10.06
C GLU A 466 23.85 8.40 11.55
N LYS A 467 24.23 9.39 12.36
CA LYS A 467 24.52 9.23 13.79
C LYS A 467 23.26 9.36 14.66
N SER A 468 22.17 9.93 14.12
CA SER A 468 20.87 10.03 14.78
C SER A 468 20.27 8.66 15.13
N SER A 469 19.23 8.60 15.96
CA SER A 469 18.52 7.35 16.25
C SER A 469 17.95 6.69 14.99
N ALA A 470 17.35 7.47 14.10
CA ALA A 470 16.83 7.02 12.81
C ALA A 470 17.95 6.61 11.85
N GLY A 471 19.05 7.38 11.80
CA GLY A 471 20.24 7.05 11.03
C GLY A 471 20.85 5.70 11.39
N ARG A 472 20.94 5.39 12.70
CA ARG A 472 21.34 4.07 13.19
C ARG A 472 20.32 2.98 12.81
N TYR A 473 19.02 3.21 13.02
CA TYR A 473 17.97 2.26 12.63
C TYR A 473 18.08 1.86 11.15
N VAL A 474 18.15 2.84 10.23
CA VAL A 474 18.30 2.60 8.79
C VAL A 474 19.62 1.87 8.48
N ARG A 475 20.75 2.30 9.05
CA ARG A 475 22.05 1.65 8.83
C ARG A 475 22.05 0.18 9.23
N ASP A 476 21.41 -0.14 10.36
CA ASP A 476 21.47 -1.44 11.03
C ASP A 476 20.42 -2.44 10.49
N HIS A 477 19.27 -1.97 9.99
CA HIS A 477 18.19 -2.82 9.46
C HIS A 477 18.13 -2.87 7.92
N CYS A 478 18.59 -1.82 7.23
CA CYS A 478 18.64 -1.79 5.77
C CYS A 478 20.02 -2.22 5.25
N LYS A 479 20.04 -3.08 4.25
CA LYS A 479 21.24 -3.59 3.54
C LYS A 479 21.03 -3.52 2.02
N PRO A 480 22.09 -3.49 1.19
CA PRO A 480 21.95 -3.48 -0.27
C PRO A 480 21.05 -4.62 -0.78
N LEU A 481 20.18 -4.34 -1.75
CA LEU A 481 19.05 -5.19 -2.19
C LEU A 481 19.39 -6.68 -2.30
N PHE A 482 20.41 -7.05 -3.08
CA PHE A 482 20.83 -8.44 -3.29
C PHE A 482 21.25 -9.19 -2.02
N ARG A 483 21.56 -8.50 -0.91
CA ARG A 483 21.83 -9.16 0.39
C ARG A 483 20.57 -9.65 1.11
N TYR A 484 19.37 -9.42 0.58
CA TYR A 484 18.13 -10.04 1.04
C TYR A 484 17.78 -11.36 0.31
N GLN A 485 18.47 -11.69 -0.78
CA GLN A 485 18.37 -12.97 -1.47
C GLN A 485 18.68 -14.13 -0.51
N MET A 486 17.80 -15.14 -0.42
CA MET A 486 17.97 -16.28 0.50
C MET A 486 18.69 -17.49 -0.12
N SER A 487 18.92 -17.48 -1.44
CA SER A 487 19.62 -18.55 -2.16
C SER A 487 20.18 -18.01 -3.47
N ASP A 488 21.33 -18.50 -3.90
CA ASP A 488 22.02 -18.06 -5.12
C ASP A 488 21.69 -18.94 -6.35
N THR A 489 20.57 -19.65 -6.31
CA THR A 489 20.03 -20.32 -7.51
C THR A 489 19.47 -19.29 -8.51
N GLU A 490 19.40 -19.72 -9.77
CA GLU A 490 18.97 -18.89 -10.90
C GLU A 490 17.62 -18.22 -10.64
N ASP A 491 16.61 -18.96 -10.17
CA ASP A 491 15.25 -18.45 -9.91
C ASP A 491 15.20 -17.27 -8.93
N HIS A 492 16.09 -17.29 -7.94
CA HIS A 492 16.20 -16.24 -6.94
C HIS A 492 16.94 -15.02 -7.51
N CYS A 493 18.02 -15.24 -8.25
CA CYS A 493 18.73 -14.18 -8.97
C CYS A 493 17.81 -13.46 -9.98
N GLU A 494 16.99 -14.23 -10.72
CA GLU A 494 16.00 -13.73 -11.67
C GLU A 494 14.91 -12.86 -11.00
N LEU A 495 14.41 -13.26 -9.83
CA LEU A 495 13.49 -12.44 -9.04
C LEU A 495 14.15 -11.12 -8.61
N PHE A 496 15.38 -11.16 -8.10
CA PHE A 496 16.06 -9.95 -7.60
C PHE A 496 16.46 -8.98 -8.73
N ASP A 497 16.78 -9.49 -9.92
CA ASP A 497 17.01 -8.65 -11.10
C ASP A 497 15.70 -8.01 -11.60
N LEU A 498 14.56 -8.72 -11.54
CA LEU A 498 13.24 -8.14 -11.83
C LEU A 498 12.86 -7.06 -10.82
N ILE A 499 12.98 -7.33 -9.52
CA ILE A 499 12.72 -6.36 -8.44
C ILE A 499 13.62 -5.13 -8.62
N LYS A 500 14.91 -5.30 -8.91
CA LYS A 500 15.83 -4.20 -9.18
C LYS A 500 15.37 -3.32 -10.35
N LYS A 501 14.93 -3.92 -11.46
CA LYS A 501 14.42 -3.22 -12.65
C LYS A 501 13.10 -2.46 -12.38
N MET A 502 12.29 -2.95 -11.45
CA MET A 502 11.09 -2.29 -10.94
C MET A 502 11.40 -1.15 -9.95
N LEU A 503 12.48 -1.28 -9.17
CA LEU A 503 12.95 -0.29 -8.20
C LEU A 503 14.00 0.68 -8.77
N GLU A 504 14.01 0.90 -10.09
CA GLU A 504 14.82 1.95 -10.71
C GLU A 504 14.28 3.34 -10.32
N TYR A 505 15.19 4.28 -10.02
CA TYR A 505 14.85 5.58 -9.46
C TYR A 505 14.19 6.51 -10.47
N GLU A 506 14.83 6.77 -11.63
CA GLU A 506 14.29 7.73 -12.60
C GLU A 506 13.17 7.04 -13.40
N PRO A 507 11.90 7.51 -13.32
CA PRO A 507 10.73 6.76 -13.81
C PRO A 507 10.77 6.41 -15.31
N SER A 508 11.50 7.20 -16.11
CA SER A 508 11.68 6.97 -17.53
C SER A 508 12.67 5.85 -17.88
N GLN A 509 13.36 5.25 -16.89
CA GLN A 509 14.29 4.12 -17.06
C GLN A 509 13.80 2.84 -16.34
N ARG A 510 12.76 2.97 -15.52
CA ARG A 510 12.07 1.86 -14.86
C ARG A 510 11.40 0.96 -15.90
N VAL A 511 11.45 -0.36 -15.67
CA VAL A 511 10.93 -1.36 -16.62
C VAL A 511 9.44 -1.17 -16.88
N THR A 512 8.97 -1.32 -18.12
CA THR A 512 7.53 -1.33 -18.40
C THR A 512 6.94 -2.68 -18.00
N LEU A 513 5.65 -2.75 -17.66
CA LEU A 513 5.02 -4.05 -17.38
C LEU A 513 4.95 -4.96 -18.61
N GLY A 514 5.00 -4.40 -19.82
CA GLY A 514 5.16 -5.16 -21.06
C GLY A 514 6.53 -5.85 -21.16
N ASP A 515 7.60 -5.20 -20.68
CA ASP A 515 8.94 -5.79 -20.61
C ASP A 515 9.10 -6.73 -19.41
N ALA A 516 8.47 -6.40 -18.28
CA ALA A 516 8.48 -7.23 -17.08
C ALA A 516 7.87 -8.61 -17.33
N LEU A 517 6.75 -8.71 -18.07
CA LEU A 517 6.13 -9.99 -18.46
C LEU A 517 7.00 -10.84 -19.39
N ARG A 518 8.05 -10.27 -20.01
CA ARG A 518 9.06 -10.98 -20.81
C ARG A 518 10.36 -11.27 -20.03
N HIS A 519 10.33 -11.15 -18.71
CA HIS A 519 11.51 -11.39 -17.88
C HIS A 519 11.77 -12.89 -17.69
N PRO A 520 13.03 -13.38 -17.76
CA PRO A 520 13.35 -14.82 -17.61
C PRO A 520 12.80 -15.48 -16.33
N PHE A 521 12.62 -14.69 -15.26
CA PHE A 521 11.93 -15.11 -14.04
C PHE A 521 10.58 -15.80 -14.30
N PHE A 522 9.87 -15.44 -15.37
CA PHE A 522 8.57 -16.01 -15.75
C PHE A 522 8.66 -17.17 -16.75
N ASP A 523 9.82 -17.45 -17.35
CA ASP A 523 9.99 -18.52 -18.34
C ASP A 523 9.78 -19.93 -17.78
N LYS A 524 9.78 -20.06 -16.44
CA LYS A 524 9.50 -21.31 -15.73
C LYS A 524 8.04 -21.46 -15.28
N LEU A 525 7.17 -20.47 -15.54
CA LEU A 525 5.73 -20.63 -15.31
C LEU A 525 5.14 -21.66 -16.30
N PRO A 526 4.33 -22.62 -15.82
CA PRO A 526 3.55 -23.50 -16.68
C PRO A 526 2.65 -22.70 -17.65
N PRO A 527 2.47 -23.12 -18.92
CA PRO A 527 1.66 -22.38 -19.89
C PRO A 527 0.21 -22.11 -19.47
N HIS A 528 -0.38 -22.95 -18.61
CA HIS A 528 -1.74 -22.75 -18.09
C HIS A 528 -1.84 -21.62 -17.03
N GLN A 529 -0.71 -21.18 -16.47
CA GLN A 529 -0.62 -20.02 -15.56
C GLN A 529 -0.26 -18.72 -16.31
N ARG A 530 0.05 -18.79 -17.61
CA ARG A 530 0.38 -17.62 -18.44
C ARG A 530 -0.87 -17.01 -19.05
N VAL A 531 -1.60 -16.28 -18.21
CA VAL A 531 -2.74 -15.44 -18.63
C VAL A 531 -2.34 -14.51 -19.79
N GLY A 532 -3.23 -14.34 -20.76
CA GLY A 532 -2.98 -13.57 -22.00
C GLY A 532 -2.32 -14.36 -23.14
N GLU A 533 -1.35 -15.24 -22.88
CA GLU A 533 -0.66 -16.00 -23.95
C GLU A 533 -1.63 -16.94 -24.68
N ILE A 534 -2.51 -17.63 -23.95
CA ILE A 534 -3.54 -18.53 -24.50
C ILE A 534 -4.56 -17.74 -25.37
N GLY A 535 -4.87 -16.50 -25.00
CA GLY A 535 -5.75 -15.61 -25.77
C GLY A 535 -5.12 -15.21 -27.10
N ASN A 536 -3.85 -14.81 -27.07
CA ASN A 536 -3.08 -14.47 -28.27
C ASN A 536 -2.96 -15.66 -29.24
N ILE A 537 -2.77 -16.88 -28.74
CA ILE A 537 -2.75 -18.10 -29.58
C ILE A 537 -4.11 -18.32 -30.28
N LYS A 538 -5.24 -18.18 -29.56
CA LYS A 538 -6.57 -18.29 -30.16
C LYS A 538 -6.84 -17.20 -31.20
N GLN A 539 -6.44 -15.95 -30.92
CA GLN A 539 -6.58 -14.86 -31.89
C GLN A 539 -5.71 -15.08 -33.12
N ALA A 540 -4.44 -15.48 -32.97
CA ALA A 540 -3.52 -15.79 -34.07
C ALA A 540 -4.02 -16.94 -34.96
N ILE A 541 -4.61 -17.98 -34.37
CA ILE A 541 -5.24 -19.08 -35.12
C ILE A 541 -6.47 -18.59 -35.90
N SER A 542 -7.29 -17.72 -35.29
CA SER A 542 -8.46 -17.15 -35.99
C SER A 542 -8.06 -16.22 -37.16
N SER A 543 -7.08 -15.34 -36.97
CA SER A 543 -6.62 -14.42 -38.02
C SER A 543 -5.86 -15.13 -39.14
N GLY A 544 -5.08 -16.18 -38.81
CA GLY A 544 -4.39 -17.03 -39.77
C GLY A 544 -5.31 -17.84 -40.70
N SER A 545 -6.60 -17.94 -40.42
CA SER A 545 -7.57 -18.71 -41.23
C SER A 545 -8.03 -18.00 -42.52
N SER A 546 -7.77 -16.70 -42.67
CA SER A 546 -8.42 -15.84 -43.67
C SER A 546 -7.56 -15.41 -44.87
N SER A 547 -6.31 -15.90 -44.97
CA SER A 547 -5.35 -15.42 -45.98
C SER A 547 -4.76 -16.51 -46.89
N SER A 548 -5.55 -17.53 -47.26
CA SER A 548 -5.12 -18.54 -48.25
C SER A 548 -6.10 -18.69 -49.40
N ARG A 549 -5.56 -18.67 -50.63
CA ARG A 549 -6.22 -18.83 -51.94
C ARG A 549 -7.03 -17.64 -52.46
N GLU A 550 -6.34 -16.78 -53.21
CA GLU A 550 -6.73 -16.57 -54.61
C GLU A 550 -5.48 -16.32 -55.48
N ARG A 551 -5.07 -17.35 -56.23
CA ARG A 551 -4.16 -17.21 -57.39
C ARG A 551 -4.99 -17.49 -58.63
N SER A 552 -5.45 -16.44 -59.28
CA SER A 552 -6.16 -16.53 -60.55
C SER A 552 -5.22 -17.03 -61.64
N HIS A 553 -5.49 -18.21 -62.18
CA HIS A 553 -4.92 -18.64 -63.45
C HIS A 553 -5.69 -17.96 -64.59
N SER A 554 -4.99 -17.21 -65.43
CA SER A 554 -5.48 -16.78 -66.74
C SER A 554 -4.51 -17.24 -67.84
N LEU A 555 -5.07 -17.89 -68.86
CA LEU A 555 -4.38 -18.30 -70.07
C LEU A 555 -5.31 -18.03 -71.26
N SER A 556 -4.70 -17.69 -72.40
CA SER A 556 -5.34 -17.18 -73.63
C SER A 556 -6.02 -15.80 -73.48
N ARG A 557 -5.96 -14.92 -74.50
CA ARG A 557 -5.31 -15.01 -75.81
C ARG A 557 -4.21 -13.96 -75.95
#